data_AF-M4D9E8-F1
#
_entry.id   AF-M4D9E8-F1
#
_cell.length_a   1.000
_cell.length_b   1.000
_cell.length_c   1.000
_cell.angle_alpha   90.00
_cell.angle_beta   90.00
_cell.angle_gamma   90.00
#
_symmetry.space_group_name_H-M   'P 1'
#
loop_
_entity.id
_entity.type
_entity.pdbx_description
1 polymer ?
#
loop_
_entity_poly.entity_id
_entity_poly.type
_entity_poly.pdbx_seq_one_letter_code
_entity_poly.pdbx_strand_id
1 'polypeptide(L)'
;MIKPVGVQRSLVGEIIGRFENKGFTLKGLKLIAVDRPFAEKHYQDLSAKPYSLVDYIISGPVVAMIWEGKNVVLTYGKKDHWRD
;
A
#
# COMPACT_ATOMS: atom_id res chain seq x y z
N MET A 1 0.05 -1.68 -1.33
CA MET A 1 -1.16 -1.26 -0.58
C MET A 1 -1.36 0.23 -0.80
N ILE A 2 -2.59 0.62 -1.14
CA ILE A 2 -2.96 2.03 -1.24
C ILE A 2 -3.37 2.49 0.16
N LYS A 3 -2.63 3.47 0.68
CA LYS A 3 -2.81 4.02 2.03
C LYS A 3 -4.09 4.87 2.12
N PRO A 4 -4.57 5.23 3.34
CA PRO A 4 -5.85 5.90 3.50
C PRO A 4 -6.02 7.17 2.66
N VAL A 5 -4.98 8.00 2.54
CA VAL A 5 -5.01 9.22 1.71
C VAL A 5 -5.28 8.93 0.23
N GLY A 6 -4.74 7.83 -0.30
CA GLY A 6 -4.93 7.45 -1.71
C GLY A 6 -6.35 6.94 -1.96
N VAL A 7 -6.94 6.27 -0.96
CA VAL A 7 -8.34 5.85 -1.00
C VAL A 7 -9.27 7.07 -0.91
N GLN A 8 -9.03 7.97 0.05
CA GLN A 8 -9.81 9.21 0.23
C GLN A 8 -9.77 10.11 -1.01
N ARG A 9 -8.62 10.18 -1.68
CA ARG A 9 -8.44 10.93 -2.93
C ARG A 9 -8.98 10.20 -4.17
N SER A 10 -9.66 9.06 -4.01
CA SER A 10 -10.21 8.27 -5.11
C SER A 10 -9.19 7.80 -6.16
N LEU A 11 -7.93 7.56 -5.74
CA LEU A 11 -6.83 7.16 -6.64
C LEU A 11 -6.74 5.65 -6.90
N VAL A 12 -7.70 4.87 -6.39
CA VAL A 12 -7.64 3.39 -6.45
C VAL A 12 -7.58 2.88 -7.89
N GLY A 13 -8.51 3.32 -8.75
CA GLY A 13 -8.57 2.92 -10.14
C GLY A 13 -7.32 3.35 -10.93
N GLU A 14 -6.87 4.59 -10.72
CA GLU A 14 -5.67 5.11 -11.38
C GLU A 14 -4.43 4.28 -11.03
N ILE A 15 -4.24 3.95 -9.75
CA ILE A 15 -3.11 3.15 -9.29
C ILE A 15 -3.20 1.73 -9.85
N ILE A 16 -4.37 1.08 -9.84
CA ILE A 16 -4.57 -0.24 -10.46
C ILE A 16 -4.19 -0.20 -11.94
N GLY A 17 -4.68 0.79 -12.67
CA GLY A 17 -4.38 0.95 -14.10
C GLY A 17 -2.89 1.10 -14.39
N ARG A 18 -2.10 1.73 -13.51
CA ARG A 18 -0.64 1.81 -13.69
C ARG A 18 0.02 0.43 -13.67
N PHE A 19 -0.41 -0.48 -12.80
CA PHE A 19 0.13 -1.84 -12.73
C PHE A 19 -0.33 -2.69 -13.92
N GLU A 20 -1.61 -2.60 -14.29
CA GLU A 20 -2.16 -3.33 -15.44
C GLU A 20 -1.50 -2.89 -16.76
N ASN A 21 -1.29 -1.58 -16.96
CA ASN A 21 -0.59 -1.04 -18.12
C ASN A 21 0.88 -1.49 -18.23
N LYS A 22 1.49 -1.94 -17.13
CA LYS A 22 2.82 -2.57 -17.13
C LYS A 22 2.80 -4.07 -17.42
N GLY A 23 1.61 -4.65 -17.62
CA GLY A 23 1.42 -6.08 -17.90
C GLY A 23 1.38 -6.95 -16.64
N PHE A 24 1.13 -6.37 -15.46
CA PHE A 24 0.96 -7.14 -14.23
C PHE A 24 -0.50 -7.58 -14.05
N THR A 25 -0.68 -8.77 -13.48
CA THR A 25 -2.00 -9.34 -13.21
C THR A 25 -2.40 -9.10 -11.77
N LEU A 26 -3.59 -8.53 -11.53
CA LEU A 26 -4.17 -8.37 -10.20
C LEU A 26 -4.71 -9.73 -9.73
N LYS A 27 -4.08 -10.34 -8.72
CA LYS A 27 -4.48 -11.65 -8.17
C LYS A 27 -5.38 -11.54 -6.95
N GLY A 28 -5.42 -10.37 -6.31
CA GLY A 28 -6.24 -10.15 -5.14
C GLY A 28 -6.39 -8.67 -4.82
N LEU A 29 -7.57 -8.29 -4.35
CA LEU A 29 -7.95 -6.94 -3.99
C LEU A 29 -8.86 -6.98 -2.77
N LYS A 30 -8.55 -6.20 -1.73
CA LYS A 30 -9.41 -6.10 -0.53
C LYS A 30 -9.37 -4.69 0.06
N LEU A 31 -10.54 -4.10 0.28
CA LEU A 31 -10.70 -2.91 1.11
C LEU A 31 -10.74 -3.34 2.59
N ILE A 32 -9.87 -2.76 3.41
CA ILE A 32 -9.68 -3.18 4.80
C ILE A 32 -9.61 -1.95 5.69
N ALA A 33 -10.40 -1.92 6.77
CA ALA A 33 -10.10 -1.07 7.92
C ALA A 33 -9.12 -1.84 8.82
N VAL A 34 -7.93 -1.29 9.02
CA VAL A 34 -6.86 -1.95 9.78
C VAL A 34 -7.05 -1.65 11.26
N ASP A 35 -7.02 -2.66 12.11
CA ASP A 35 -7.04 -2.45 13.57
C ASP A 35 -5.65 -2.06 14.10
N ARG A 36 -5.64 -1.41 15.28
CA ARG A 36 -4.41 -0.94 15.91
C ARG A 36 -3.43 -2.08 16.23
N PRO A 37 -3.83 -3.21 16.84
CA PRO A 37 -2.91 -4.30 17.15
C PRO A 37 -2.20 -4.87 15.91
N PHE A 38 -2.92 -5.03 14.80
CA PHE A 38 -2.34 -5.49 13.54
C PHE A 38 -1.36 -4.47 12.98
N ALA A 39 -1.71 -3.17 13.00
CA ALA A 39 -0.84 -2.10 12.54
C ALA A 39 0.46 -1.99 13.37
N GLU A 40 0.36 -2.09 14.69
CA GLU A 40 1.51 -2.06 15.61
C GLU A 40 2.45 -3.23 15.34
N LYS A 41 1.91 -4.45 15.20
CA LYS A 41 2.70 -5.61 14.83
C LYS A 41 3.35 -5.46 13.45
N HIS A 42 2.64 -4.90 12.47
CA HIS A 42 3.17 -4.69 11.12
C HIS A 42 4.30 -3.66 11.06
N TYR A 43 4.28 -2.65 11.94
CA TYR A 43 5.28 -1.58 12.00
C TYR A 43 6.24 -1.68 13.19
N GLN A 44 6.35 -2.83 13.84
CA GLN A 44 7.17 -3.03 15.04
C GLN A 44 8.63 -2.56 14.85
N ASP A 45 9.21 -2.83 13.68
CA ASP A 45 10.59 -2.44 13.32
C ASP A 45 10.78 -0.93 13.10
N LEU A 46 9.69 -0.16 13.00
CA LEU A 46 9.69 1.28 12.78
C LEU A 46 9.23 2.08 14.01
N SER A 47 9.11 1.42 15.16
CA SER A 47 8.63 1.99 16.43
C SER A 47 9.47 3.16 16.95
N ALA A 48 10.76 3.24 16.60
CA ALA A 48 11.66 4.33 17.00
C ALA A 48 11.50 5.63 16.17
N LYS A 49 10.62 5.67 15.17
CA LYS A 49 10.43 6.87 14.33
C LYS A 49 9.52 7.90 15.01
N PRO A 50 9.78 9.21 14.83
CA PRO A 50 9.06 10.29 15.52
C PRO A 50 7.59 10.45 15.11
N TYR A 51 7.12 9.70 14.09
CA TYR A 51 5.74 9.74 13.62
C TYR A 51 5.11 8.35 13.72
N SER A 52 3.95 8.27 14.38
CA SER A 52 3.17 7.02 14.50
C SER A 52 2.56 6.62 13.15
N LEU A 53 3.27 5.77 12.41
CA LEU A 53 2.76 5.11 11.19
C LEU A 53 1.46 4.34 11.45
N VAL A 54 1.29 3.85 12.68
CA VAL A 54 0.10 3.17 13.16
C VAL A 54 -1.10 4.10 13.06
N ASP A 55 -1.05 5.29 13.66
CA ASP A 55 -2.17 6.23 13.65
C ASP A 55 -2.56 6.66 12.24
N TYR A 56 -1.58 6.80 11.35
CA TYR A 56 -1.85 7.10 9.95
C TYR A 56 -2.56 5.94 9.24
N ILE A 57 -2.10 4.69 9.39
CA ILE A 57 -2.70 3.55 8.68
C ILE A 57 -4.10 3.22 9.20
N ILE A 58 -4.39 3.43 10.49
CA ILE A 58 -5.73 3.20 11.05
C ILE A 58 -6.69 4.39 10.84
N SER A 59 -6.21 5.52 10.32
CA SER A 59 -7.04 6.74 10.11
C SER A 59 -8.16 6.57 9.07
N GLY A 60 -8.14 5.49 8.30
CA GLY A 60 -9.15 5.17 7.30
C GLY A 60 -8.89 3.84 6.62
N PRO A 61 -9.75 3.44 5.67
CA PRO A 61 -9.58 2.18 4.98
C PRO A 61 -8.36 2.21 4.05
N VAL A 62 -7.72 1.06 3.90
CA VAL A 62 -6.66 0.81 2.92
C VAL A 62 -7.13 -0.17 1.87
N VAL A 63 -6.50 -0.11 0.69
CA VAL A 63 -6.69 -1.15 -0.34
C VAL A 63 -5.44 -2.03 -0.39
N ALA A 64 -5.58 -3.27 0.10
CA ALA A 64 -4.59 -4.31 -0.04
C ALA A 64 -4.71 -4.96 -1.43
N MET A 65 -3.57 -5.20 -2.08
CA MET A 65 -3.50 -5.74 -3.44
C MET A 65 -2.38 -6.78 -3.53
N ILE A 66 -2.59 -7.80 -4.38
CA ILE A 66 -1.60 -8.80 -4.75
C ILE A 66 -1.41 -8.73 -6.26
N TRP A 67 -0.16 -8.53 -6.70
CA TRP A 67 0.20 -8.41 -8.10
C TRP A 67 1.15 -9.52 -8.52
N GLU A 68 0.91 -10.09 -9.71
CA GLU A 68 1.72 -11.14 -10.32
C GLU A 68 2.33 -10.66 -11.63
N GLY A 69 3.60 -10.98 -11.85
CA GLY A 69 4.31 -10.71 -13.08
C GLY A 69 5.82 -10.70 -12.91
N LYS A 70 6.55 -10.78 -14.03
CA LYS A 70 8.00 -10.80 -14.04
C LYS A 70 8.55 -9.52 -13.41
N ASN A 71 9.44 -9.65 -12.43
CA ASN A 71 10.10 -8.53 -11.76
C ASN A 71 9.16 -7.53 -11.05
N VAL A 72 7.91 -7.88 -10.74
CA VAL A 72 6.92 -6.95 -10.14
C VAL A 72 7.43 -6.24 -8.88
N VAL A 73 8.16 -6.95 -8.01
CA VAL A 73 8.79 -6.39 -6.80
C VAL A 73 9.96 -5.46 -7.15
N LEU A 74 10.74 -5.75 -8.19
CA LEU A 74 11.84 -4.86 -8.60
C LEU A 74 11.31 -3.57 -9.25
N THR A 75 10.23 -3.68 -10.02
CA THR A 75 9.60 -2.54 -10.71
C THR A 75 8.89 -1.58 -9.75
N TYR A 76 8.21 -2.09 -8.72
CA TYR A 76 7.41 -1.25 -7.81
C TYR A 76 7.82 -1.30 -6.33
N GLY A 77 8.65 -2.25 -5.92
CA GLY A 77 9.07 -2.47 -4.54
C GLY A 77 10.38 -1.78 -4.13
N LYS A 78 11.10 -1.13 -5.06
CA LYS A 78 12.27 -0.31 -4.70
C LYS A 78 11.83 1.03 -4.12
N LYS A 79 12.41 1.40 -2.96
CA LYS A 79 12.18 2.69 -2.29
C LYS A 79 12.55 3.91 -3.16
N ASP A 80 13.36 3.71 -4.19
CA ASP A 80 13.92 4.79 -5.01
C ASP A 80 12.94 5.34 -6.07
N HIS A 81 11.84 4.64 -6.38
CA HIS A 81 10.85 5.06 -7.40
C HIS A 81 9.76 6.01 -6.88
N TRP A 82 9.79 6.39 -5.60
CA TRP A 82 8.77 7.25 -4.98
C TRP A 82 9.33 8.61 -4.50
N ARG A 83 10.53 8.98 -4.98
CA ARG A 83 11.18 10.27 -4.68
C ARG A 83 11.02 11.34 -5.76
N ASP A 84 10.28 11.04 -6.82
CA ASP A 84 9.93 12.00 -7.87
C ASP A 84 8.54 12.61 -7.62
#